data_AF-A0A834DAC2-F1
#
_entry.id   AF-A0A834DAC2-F1
#
_cell.length_a   1.000
_cell.length_b   1.000
_cell.length_c   1.000
_cell.angle_alpha   90.00
_cell.angle_beta   90.00
_cell.angle_gamma   90.00
#
_symmetry.space_group_name_H-M   'P 1'
#
loop_
_entity.id
_entity.type
_entity.pdbx_description
1 polymer ?
#
loop_
_entity_poly.entity_id
_entity_poly.type
_entity_poly.pdbx_seq_one_letter_code
_entity_poly.pdbx_strand_id
1 'polypeptide(L)'
;MLMSFMPPSAVPAFSCSVISTLRNQEEGAVDRSYSTLLDCLCSWGQAGHILELVCDWLPEEPPQRKTHSAAKRKVQIHDPRPAKPQLALVYVEYLLTHPKNRESLLSAPRKKLNQLLKALDTSKVDLESILQSPGGKAEYFTEAAALQAFSLHCRLSIHLQHRFCSEGKVYLSVLEDTGFWLESKVLSFIQDQEEEYLKRHRVVYQQIIQTYLTVGKDVIMVGLGDCKFQIQLLHWSLRIMHTVKGFFYVSLLLGILKEITGSSLKQKTDSDEVGTLFDMVQKVFQKMLECMAWSFRKQPEEGLRLLYSVQTPLLEFITAVQSWHADTPVHHGVLSTLMAASVVEISHRLRKVSDVEELTPPECLSDLPPFSRCLIGIIIKSPNVVRSFLDELKACVTTDDIEGIVCLTAVVHIILVINKGKHKSPKVREVAATVHRKLKKFMEITLEEDSMERFLYESSSRTLGAFLNS
;
A
#
# COMPACT_ATOMS: atom_id res chain seq x y z
N MET A 1 16.12 -21.72 27.73
CA MET A 1 15.48 -22.92 27.14
C MET A 1 15.54 -24.17 28.06
N LEU A 2 15.73 -24.02 29.37
CA LEU A 2 15.69 -25.12 30.36
C LEU A 2 14.31 -25.26 31.05
N MET A 3 13.55 -24.17 31.14
CA MET A 3 12.22 -24.13 31.79
C MET A 3 11.13 -24.92 31.01
N SER A 4 11.32 -25.19 29.73
CA SER A 4 10.41 -26.01 28.91
C SER A 4 10.44 -27.50 29.25
N PHE A 5 11.41 -27.96 30.05
CA PHE A 5 11.60 -29.37 30.42
C PHE A 5 11.09 -29.71 31.84
N MET A 6 10.23 -28.86 32.42
CA MET A 6 9.65 -29.17 33.75
C MET A 6 8.75 -30.42 33.70
N PRO A 7 8.76 -31.24 34.77
CA PRO A 7 7.86 -32.37 34.88
C PRO A 7 6.39 -31.88 34.90
N PRO A 8 5.46 -32.57 34.21
CA PRO A 8 4.06 -32.14 34.11
C PRO A 8 3.37 -31.88 35.44
N SER A 9 3.77 -32.58 36.51
CA SER A 9 3.24 -32.41 37.86
C SER A 9 3.59 -31.08 38.52
N ALA A 10 4.70 -30.44 38.13
CA ALA A 10 5.13 -29.16 38.69
C ALA A 10 4.49 -27.96 37.96
N VAL A 11 4.05 -28.16 36.71
CA VAL A 11 3.56 -27.09 35.83
C VAL A 11 2.43 -26.26 36.48
N PRO A 12 1.38 -26.83 37.09
CA PRO A 12 0.27 -26.02 37.63
C PRO A 12 0.69 -25.04 38.75
N ALA A 13 1.60 -25.45 39.63
CA ALA A 13 2.06 -24.60 40.73
C ALA A 13 2.90 -23.42 40.22
N PHE A 14 3.82 -23.69 39.30
CA PHE A 14 4.65 -22.65 38.70
C PHE A 14 3.86 -21.76 37.74
N SER A 15 2.91 -22.28 36.97
CA SER A 15 2.09 -21.46 36.08
C SER A 15 1.26 -20.43 36.86
N CYS A 16 0.69 -20.81 38.01
CA CYS A 16 -0.01 -19.87 38.88
C CYS A 16 0.91 -18.77 39.40
N SER A 17 2.13 -19.11 39.81
CA SER A 17 3.12 -18.12 40.25
C SER A 17 3.51 -17.17 39.11
N VAL A 18 3.79 -17.71 37.92
CA VAL A 18 4.15 -16.91 36.73
C VAL A 18 3.01 -16.00 36.30
N ILE A 19 1.76 -16.48 36.28
CA ILE A 19 0.57 -15.66 35.99
C ILE A 19 0.42 -14.56 37.04
N SER A 20 0.66 -14.85 38.32
CA SER A 20 0.63 -13.82 39.36
C SER A 20 1.73 -12.77 39.15
N THR A 21 2.94 -13.17 38.75
CA THR A 21 4.04 -12.25 38.42
C THR A 21 3.70 -11.37 37.22
N LEU A 22 3.13 -11.95 36.16
CA LEU A 22 2.66 -11.21 34.98
C LEU A 22 1.55 -10.23 35.37
N ARG A 23 0.57 -10.69 36.16
CA ARG A 23 -0.55 -9.86 36.62
C ARG A 23 -0.09 -8.64 37.43
N ASN A 24 1.00 -8.78 38.18
CA ASN A 24 1.53 -7.74 39.05
C ASN A 24 2.54 -6.80 38.37
N GLN A 25 2.87 -6.99 37.08
CA GLN A 25 3.73 -6.07 36.35
C GLN A 25 3.11 -4.66 36.28
N GLU A 26 3.95 -3.64 36.37
CA GLU A 26 3.55 -2.24 36.15
C GLU A 26 3.42 -1.94 34.65
N GLU A 27 2.55 -0.99 34.28
CA GLU A 27 2.51 -0.49 32.91
C GLU A 27 3.81 0.27 32.61
N GLY A 28 4.51 -0.09 31.52
CA GLY A 28 5.83 0.46 31.19
C GLY A 28 7.02 -0.41 31.62
N ALA A 29 6.79 -1.62 32.12
CA ALA A 29 7.86 -2.57 32.43
C ALA A 29 8.71 -2.93 31.18
N VAL A 30 10.02 -3.09 31.38
CA VAL A 30 11.01 -3.38 30.33
C VAL A 30 10.79 -4.76 29.69
N ASP A 31 10.89 -4.87 28.36
CA ASP A 31 10.64 -6.07 27.53
C ASP A 31 11.18 -7.41 28.06
N ARG A 32 12.28 -7.40 28.80
CA ARG A 32 12.88 -8.63 29.35
C ARG A 32 12.10 -9.21 30.54
N SER A 33 11.23 -8.45 31.21
CA SER A 33 10.55 -8.91 32.43
C SER A 33 9.41 -9.90 32.13
N TYR A 34 8.69 -9.72 31.02
CA TYR A 34 7.53 -10.53 30.69
C TYR A 34 7.79 -11.58 29.59
N SER A 35 8.75 -11.34 28.68
CA SER A 35 9.04 -12.22 27.53
C SER A 35 9.31 -13.68 27.93
N THR A 36 10.25 -13.89 28.85
CA THR A 36 10.60 -15.25 29.33
C THR A 36 9.41 -15.94 30.03
N LEU A 37 8.58 -15.17 30.73
CA LEU A 37 7.41 -15.69 31.44
C LEU A 37 6.33 -16.14 30.45
N LEU A 38 6.06 -15.34 29.42
CA LEU A 38 5.13 -15.68 28.34
C LEU A 38 5.61 -16.91 27.56
N ASP A 39 6.90 -16.99 27.24
CA ASP A 39 7.51 -18.14 26.55
C ASP A 39 7.35 -19.44 27.36
N CYS A 40 7.55 -19.37 28.68
CA CYS A 40 7.39 -20.52 29.57
C CYS A 40 5.93 -21.00 29.59
N LEU A 41 4.98 -20.09 29.78
CA LEU A 41 3.55 -20.44 29.79
C LEU A 41 3.10 -21.02 28.45
N CYS A 42 3.53 -20.47 27.31
CA CYS A 42 3.23 -21.02 25.99
C CYS A 42 3.83 -22.42 25.82
N SER A 43 5.09 -22.61 26.23
CA SER A 43 5.77 -23.91 26.17
C SER A 43 5.10 -24.98 27.04
N TRP A 44 4.44 -24.57 28.12
CA TRP A 44 3.67 -25.46 29.02
C TRP A 44 2.20 -25.66 28.61
N GLY A 45 1.78 -25.12 27.46
CA GLY A 45 0.39 -25.21 26.99
C GLY A 45 -0.59 -24.34 27.79
N GLN A 46 -0.09 -23.36 28.55
CA GLN A 46 -0.87 -22.51 29.45
C GLN A 46 -1.25 -21.16 28.82
N ALA A 47 -1.21 -21.04 27.49
CA ALA A 47 -1.62 -19.81 26.78
C ALA A 47 -3.08 -19.41 27.06
N GLY A 48 -3.94 -20.36 27.43
CA GLY A 48 -5.31 -20.09 27.85
C GLY A 48 -5.42 -19.18 29.08
N HIS A 49 -4.48 -19.28 30.04
CA HIS A 49 -4.43 -18.42 31.22
C HIS A 49 -3.89 -17.03 30.90
N ILE A 50 -2.96 -16.93 29.95
CA ILE A 50 -2.52 -15.63 29.43
C ILE A 50 -3.70 -14.92 28.77
N LEU A 51 -4.47 -15.64 27.96
CA LEU A 51 -5.63 -15.10 27.26
C LEU A 51 -6.73 -14.65 28.23
N GLU A 52 -6.98 -15.39 29.31
CA GLU A 52 -7.88 -14.97 30.39
C GLU A 52 -7.40 -13.66 31.02
N LEU A 53 -6.12 -13.59 31.41
CA LEU A 53 -5.54 -12.38 31.99
C LEU A 53 -5.65 -11.16 31.08
N VAL A 54 -5.38 -11.34 29.79
CA VAL A 54 -5.50 -10.29 28.77
C VAL A 54 -6.96 -9.84 28.61
N CYS A 55 -7.90 -10.78 28.51
CA CYS A 55 -9.32 -10.45 28.38
C CYS A 55 -9.86 -9.73 29.62
N ASP A 56 -9.39 -10.07 30.82
CA ASP A 56 -9.76 -9.38 32.07
C ASP A 56 -9.29 -7.90 32.10
N TRP A 57 -8.27 -7.55 31.30
CA TRP A 57 -7.69 -6.20 31.25
C TRP A 57 -8.17 -5.35 30.09
N LEU A 58 -8.72 -5.97 29.04
CA LEU A 58 -9.26 -5.26 27.90
C LEU A 58 -10.73 -4.87 28.14
N PRO A 59 -11.21 -3.79 27.50
CA PRO A 59 -12.60 -3.36 27.63
C PRO A 59 -13.57 -4.43 27.13
N GLU A 60 -14.65 -4.65 27.87
CA GLU A 60 -15.82 -5.39 27.41
C GLU A 60 -16.78 -4.44 26.67
N GLU A 61 -17.42 -4.90 25.59
CA GLU A 61 -18.51 -4.14 24.95
C GLU A 61 -19.57 -3.78 26.01
N PRO A 62 -20.06 -2.52 26.05
CA PRO A 62 -21.25 -2.23 26.84
C PRO A 62 -22.40 -3.10 26.31
N PRO A 63 -23.16 -3.78 27.19
CA PRO A 63 -24.26 -4.61 26.72
C PRO A 63 -25.22 -3.74 25.91
N GLN A 64 -25.49 -4.16 24.65
CA GLN A 64 -26.56 -3.58 23.84
C GLN A 64 -27.79 -3.45 24.73
N ARG A 65 -28.34 -2.22 24.83
CA ARG A 65 -29.55 -1.92 25.61
C ARG A 65 -30.72 -2.75 25.07
N LYS A 66 -30.81 -4.00 25.50
CA LYS A 66 -31.99 -4.85 25.34
C LYS A 66 -32.95 -4.41 26.44
N THR A 67 -33.98 -3.69 26.04
CA THR A 67 -35.16 -3.41 26.82
C THR A 67 -35.77 -4.73 27.32
N HIS A 68 -35.91 -4.82 28.65
CA HIS A 68 -36.70 -5.78 29.43
C HIS A 68 -36.37 -7.29 29.35
N SER A 69 -35.84 -7.84 30.45
CA SER A 69 -36.64 -8.56 31.46
C SER A 69 -35.73 -9.19 32.54
N ALA A 70 -36.31 -9.44 33.71
CA ALA A 70 -35.66 -9.72 35.00
C ALA A 70 -34.51 -10.75 34.95
N ALA A 71 -33.28 -10.28 35.19
CA ALA A 71 -32.13 -11.14 35.45
C ALA A 71 -31.85 -11.19 36.97
N LYS A 72 -31.94 -12.41 37.52
CA LYS A 72 -31.55 -12.75 38.89
C LYS A 72 -30.16 -12.20 39.22
N ARG A 73 -30.06 -11.50 40.34
CA ARG A 73 -28.78 -11.05 40.95
C ARG A 73 -27.82 -12.23 41.10
N LYS A 74 -26.90 -12.40 40.14
CA LYS A 74 -25.61 -13.03 40.41
C LYS A 74 -24.72 -11.94 40.97
N VAL A 75 -24.35 -12.07 42.24
CA VAL A 75 -23.35 -11.22 42.88
C VAL A 75 -22.02 -11.52 42.20
N GLN A 76 -21.62 -10.65 41.28
CA GLN A 76 -20.32 -10.67 40.65
C GLN A 76 -19.38 -9.92 41.60
N ILE A 77 -18.47 -10.66 42.26
CA ILE A 77 -17.44 -10.07 43.10
C ILE A 77 -16.48 -9.34 42.16
N HIS A 78 -16.71 -8.05 41.96
CA HIS A 78 -15.73 -7.16 41.33
C HIS A 78 -14.58 -6.97 42.31
N ASP A 79 -13.49 -7.69 42.09
CA ASP A 79 -12.20 -7.32 42.65
C ASP A 79 -11.82 -5.97 42.02
N PRO A 80 -11.71 -4.87 42.79
CA PRO A 80 -11.51 -3.52 42.25
C PRO A 80 -10.04 -3.36 41.89
N ARG A 81 -9.57 -4.12 40.89
CA ARG A 81 -8.19 -4.04 40.43
C ARG A 81 -8.13 -3.17 39.18
N PRO A 82 -7.10 -2.32 39.05
CA PRO A 82 -6.99 -1.44 37.90
C PRO A 82 -6.84 -2.28 36.63
N ALA A 83 -7.68 -1.98 35.63
CA ALA A 83 -7.49 -2.51 34.28
C ALA A 83 -6.10 -2.09 33.77
N LYS A 84 -5.40 -2.98 33.05
CA LYS A 84 -4.07 -2.74 32.49
C LYS A 84 -4.09 -2.91 30.97
N PRO A 85 -4.87 -2.10 30.23
CA PRO A 85 -5.08 -2.30 28.80
C PRO A 85 -3.77 -2.20 28.03
N GLN A 86 -2.84 -1.31 28.41
CA GLN A 86 -1.58 -1.17 27.69
C GLN A 86 -0.71 -2.43 27.80
N LEU A 87 -0.66 -3.04 29.00
CA LEU A 87 0.09 -4.27 29.23
C LEU A 87 -0.54 -5.47 28.49
N ALA A 88 -1.87 -5.51 28.42
CA ALA A 88 -2.60 -6.52 27.66
C ALA A 88 -2.22 -6.49 26.17
N LEU A 89 -2.16 -5.29 25.56
CA LEU A 89 -1.75 -5.11 24.16
C LEU A 89 -0.30 -5.55 23.92
N VAL A 90 0.62 -5.19 24.82
CA VAL A 90 2.03 -5.61 24.75
C VAL A 90 2.15 -7.13 24.79
N TYR A 91 1.39 -7.80 25.65
CA TYR A 91 1.42 -9.27 25.73
C TYR A 91 0.87 -9.91 24.46
N VAL A 92 -0.25 -9.44 23.94
CA VAL A 92 -0.83 -9.95 22.69
C VAL A 92 0.14 -9.74 21.52
N GLU A 93 0.75 -8.57 21.43
CA GLU A 93 1.75 -8.27 20.40
C GLU A 93 2.95 -9.20 20.48
N TYR A 94 3.49 -9.42 21.68
CA TYR A 94 4.58 -10.36 21.90
C TYR A 94 4.20 -11.78 21.46
N LEU A 95 3.00 -12.25 21.84
CA LEU A 95 2.51 -13.58 21.44
C LEU A 95 2.39 -13.70 19.92
N LEU A 96 1.88 -12.68 19.23
CA LEU A 96 1.69 -12.71 17.77
C LEU A 96 2.99 -12.59 16.96
N THR A 97 4.02 -11.91 17.51
CA THR A 97 5.31 -11.70 16.84
C THR A 97 6.26 -12.90 16.98
N HIS A 98 6.04 -13.78 17.96
CA HIS A 98 6.90 -14.94 18.22
C HIS A 98 6.26 -16.24 17.70
N PRO A 99 6.83 -16.93 16.68
CA PRO A 99 6.15 -18.03 16.00
C PRO A 99 5.60 -19.16 16.89
N LYS A 100 6.37 -19.60 17.89
CA LYS A 100 5.94 -20.66 18.84
C LYS A 100 4.81 -20.20 19.75
N ASN A 101 4.89 -18.97 20.25
CA ASN A 101 3.88 -18.40 21.13
C ASN A 101 2.58 -18.13 20.35
N ARG A 102 2.70 -17.67 19.10
CA ARG A 102 1.57 -17.48 18.19
C ARG A 102 0.81 -18.79 17.97
N GLU A 103 1.51 -19.89 17.71
CA GLU A 103 0.87 -21.20 17.58
C GLU A 103 0.16 -21.63 18.86
N SER A 104 0.77 -21.38 20.02
CA SER A 104 0.16 -21.64 21.32
C SER A 104 -1.10 -20.80 21.56
N LEU A 105 -1.08 -19.51 21.20
CA LEU A 105 -2.23 -18.62 21.30
C LEU A 105 -3.36 -19.07 20.36
N LEU A 106 -3.06 -19.37 19.10
CA LEU A 106 -4.03 -19.80 18.10
C LEU A 106 -4.59 -21.21 18.34
N SER A 107 -4.04 -21.94 19.32
CA SER A 107 -4.58 -23.20 19.82
C SER A 107 -5.65 -23.01 20.90
N ALA A 108 -5.85 -21.78 21.40
CA ALA A 108 -6.89 -21.49 22.37
C ALA A 108 -8.31 -21.70 21.78
N PRO A 109 -9.33 -21.90 22.64
CA PRO A 109 -10.71 -22.06 22.18
C PRO A 109 -11.17 -20.85 21.37
N ARG A 110 -11.78 -21.12 20.21
CA ARG A 110 -12.27 -20.09 19.28
C ARG A 110 -13.13 -19.01 19.95
N LYS A 111 -13.98 -19.40 20.90
CA LYS A 111 -14.81 -18.45 21.65
C LYS A 111 -13.96 -17.38 22.35
N LYS A 112 -12.84 -17.77 22.96
CA LYS A 112 -11.91 -16.83 23.62
C LYS A 112 -11.14 -15.97 22.62
N LEU A 113 -10.72 -16.55 21.49
CA LEU A 113 -10.08 -15.80 20.41
C LEU A 113 -11.03 -14.74 19.81
N ASN A 114 -12.30 -15.06 19.65
CA ASN A 114 -13.32 -14.12 19.21
C ASN A 114 -13.61 -13.04 20.27
N GLN A 115 -13.56 -13.39 21.56
CA GLN A 115 -13.67 -12.40 22.65
C GLN A 115 -12.50 -11.40 22.59
N LEU A 116 -11.26 -11.89 22.42
CA LEU A 116 -10.10 -11.02 22.23
C LEU A 116 -10.25 -10.13 20.99
N LEU A 117 -10.65 -10.70 19.85
CA LEU A 117 -10.82 -9.94 18.60
C LEU A 117 -11.84 -8.80 18.77
N LYS A 118 -12.95 -9.06 19.45
CA LYS A 118 -13.98 -8.06 19.78
C LYS A 118 -13.48 -7.01 20.76
N ALA A 119 -12.77 -7.41 21.81
CA ALA A 119 -12.21 -6.48 22.78
C ALA A 119 -11.23 -5.50 22.10
N LEU A 120 -10.43 -5.98 21.14
CA LEU A 120 -9.55 -5.12 20.33
C LEU A 120 -10.32 -4.23 19.34
N ASP A 121 -11.48 -4.67 18.85
CA ASP A 121 -12.31 -3.90 17.90
C ASP A 121 -12.87 -2.62 18.52
N THR A 122 -13.05 -2.59 19.85
CA THR A 122 -13.50 -1.39 20.59
C THR A 122 -12.58 -0.18 20.39
N SER A 123 -11.31 -0.41 20.01
CA SER A 123 -10.38 0.65 19.63
C SER A 123 -10.91 1.55 18.50
N LYS A 124 -11.75 1.05 17.60
CA LYS A 124 -12.38 1.86 16.55
C LYS A 124 -13.24 2.98 17.12
N VAL A 125 -13.96 2.72 18.22
CA VAL A 125 -14.81 3.72 18.90
C VAL A 125 -13.94 4.83 19.49
N ASP A 126 -12.84 4.45 20.14
CA ASP A 126 -11.89 5.43 20.68
C ASP A 126 -11.22 6.24 19.58
N LEU A 127 -10.81 5.61 18.48
CA LEU A 127 -10.23 6.31 17.33
C LEU A 127 -11.24 7.27 16.67
N GLU A 128 -12.51 6.89 16.56
CA GLU A 128 -13.58 7.79 16.11
C GLU A 128 -13.71 9.01 17.03
N SER A 129 -13.74 8.81 18.36
CA SER A 129 -13.84 9.87 19.35
C SER A 129 -12.64 10.83 19.30
N ILE A 130 -11.42 10.27 19.18
CA ILE A 130 -10.17 11.03 19.05
C ILE A 130 -10.18 11.89 17.79
N LEU A 131 -10.67 11.36 16.65
CA LEU A 131 -10.74 12.14 15.41
C LEU A 131 -11.79 13.26 15.51
N GLN A 132 -12.96 13.00 16.08
CA GLN A 132 -14.10 13.94 16.06
C GLN A 132 -13.97 15.14 16.99
N SER A 133 -13.15 15.07 18.06
CA SER A 133 -13.05 16.19 19.01
C SER A 133 -11.61 16.46 19.47
N PRO A 134 -11.15 17.72 19.46
CA PRO A 134 -9.83 18.06 19.95
C PRO A 134 -9.80 17.92 21.48
N GLY A 135 -9.15 16.86 21.97
CA GLY A 135 -9.19 16.47 23.38
C GLY A 135 -10.32 15.50 23.72
N GLY A 136 -10.91 14.84 22.71
CA GLY A 136 -11.81 13.72 22.89
C GLY A 136 -11.23 12.72 23.88
N LYS A 137 -11.95 12.47 24.96
CA LYS A 137 -11.58 11.43 25.91
C LYS A 137 -11.99 10.11 25.28
N ALA A 138 -11.00 9.38 24.78
CA ALA A 138 -11.17 7.96 24.51
C ALA A 138 -11.66 7.27 25.80
N GLU A 139 -12.65 6.41 25.65
CA GLU A 139 -13.35 5.78 26.77
C GLU A 139 -12.52 4.63 27.35
N TYR A 140 -11.78 3.91 26.50
CA TYR A 140 -11.11 2.68 26.90
C TYR A 140 -9.58 2.73 26.77
N PHE A 141 -9.06 3.36 25.72
CA PHE A 141 -7.64 3.37 25.38
C PHE A 141 -7.05 4.79 25.33
N THR A 142 -5.75 4.93 25.59
CA THR A 142 -5.02 6.14 25.15
C THR A 142 -4.91 6.16 23.63
N GLU A 143 -4.58 7.29 23.00
CA GLU A 143 -4.40 7.36 21.53
C GLU A 143 -3.42 6.30 21.00
N ALA A 144 -2.25 6.17 21.64
CA ALA A 144 -1.25 5.17 21.26
C ALA A 144 -1.76 3.73 21.47
N ALA A 145 -2.46 3.47 22.58
CA ALA A 145 -3.04 2.17 22.87
C ALA A 145 -4.16 1.82 21.88
N ALA A 146 -4.98 2.78 21.46
CA ALA A 146 -6.06 2.59 20.51
C ALA A 146 -5.50 2.21 19.12
N LEU A 147 -4.44 2.89 18.68
CA LEU A 147 -3.74 2.58 17.44
C LEU A 147 -3.09 1.19 17.48
N GLN A 148 -2.46 0.83 18.61
CA GLN A 148 -1.88 -0.50 18.80
C GLN A 148 -2.96 -1.60 18.83
N ALA A 149 -4.06 -1.38 19.53
CA ALA A 149 -5.20 -2.29 19.59
C ALA A 149 -5.84 -2.49 18.21
N PHE A 150 -6.01 -1.42 17.43
CA PHE A 150 -6.49 -1.49 16.05
C PHE A 150 -5.56 -2.30 15.15
N SER A 151 -4.25 -2.10 15.28
CA SER A 151 -3.25 -2.91 14.56
C SER A 151 -3.31 -4.39 14.94
N LEU A 152 -3.43 -4.70 16.23
CA LEU A 152 -3.56 -6.08 16.71
C LEU A 152 -4.89 -6.70 16.28
N HIS A 153 -5.99 -5.95 16.26
CA HIS A 153 -7.27 -6.41 15.73
C HIS A 153 -7.13 -6.84 14.26
N CYS A 154 -6.53 -5.96 13.43
CA CYS A 154 -6.30 -6.22 12.01
C CYS A 154 -5.36 -7.41 11.77
N ARG A 155 -4.29 -7.57 12.54
CA ARG A 155 -3.33 -8.68 12.40
C ARG A 155 -3.89 -10.00 12.92
N LEU A 156 -4.62 -9.96 14.04
CA LEU A 156 -5.23 -11.14 14.64
C LEU A 156 -6.29 -11.73 13.71
N SER A 157 -7.11 -10.92 13.03
CA SER A 157 -8.08 -11.42 12.06
C SER A 157 -7.43 -12.25 10.95
N ILE A 158 -6.26 -11.86 10.44
CA ILE A 158 -5.49 -12.64 9.46
C ILE A 158 -5.03 -13.97 10.06
N HIS A 159 -4.46 -13.93 11.26
CA HIS A 159 -3.98 -15.15 11.91
C HIS A 159 -5.13 -16.14 12.18
N LEU A 160 -6.32 -15.64 12.52
CA LEU A 160 -7.52 -16.45 12.65
C LEU A 160 -8.02 -16.96 11.30
N GLN A 161 -7.99 -16.13 10.24
CA GLN A 161 -8.33 -16.56 8.87
C GLN A 161 -7.42 -17.69 8.40
N HIS A 162 -6.12 -17.60 8.65
CA HIS A 162 -5.15 -18.66 8.34
C HIS A 162 -5.44 -19.93 9.15
N ARG A 163 -5.71 -19.80 10.45
CA ARG A 163 -5.95 -20.94 11.36
C ARG A 163 -7.24 -21.69 11.04
N PHE A 164 -8.31 -20.96 10.70
CA PHE A 164 -9.65 -21.50 10.48
C PHE A 164 -10.06 -21.47 8.99
N CYS A 165 -9.09 -21.52 8.08
CA CYS A 165 -9.28 -21.36 6.63
C CYS A 165 -10.30 -22.36 6.03
N SER A 166 -10.39 -23.58 6.59
CA SER A 166 -11.35 -24.60 6.15
C SER A 166 -12.82 -24.20 6.31
N GLU A 167 -13.11 -23.16 7.10
CA GLU A 167 -14.47 -22.69 7.38
C GLU A 167 -14.90 -21.49 6.51
N GLY A 168 -14.13 -21.15 5.47
CA GLY A 168 -14.44 -20.06 4.53
C GLY A 168 -13.97 -18.68 5.01
N LYS A 169 -14.69 -17.62 4.61
CA LYS A 169 -14.25 -16.21 4.70
C LYS A 169 -14.60 -15.49 6.02
N VAL A 170 -14.71 -16.22 7.14
CA VAL A 170 -15.27 -15.67 8.39
C VAL A 170 -14.44 -14.51 8.97
N TYR A 171 -13.11 -14.57 8.86
CA TYR A 171 -12.23 -13.54 9.43
C TYR A 171 -11.70 -12.58 8.37
N LEU A 172 -11.74 -12.96 7.09
CA LEU A 172 -11.49 -12.03 5.99
C LEU A 172 -12.57 -10.95 5.93
N SER A 173 -13.84 -11.30 6.17
CA SER A 173 -14.93 -10.31 6.24
C SER A 173 -14.72 -9.26 7.33
N VAL A 174 -14.03 -9.60 8.43
CA VAL A 174 -13.68 -8.62 9.49
C VAL A 174 -12.77 -7.51 8.93
N LEU A 175 -11.87 -7.83 8.01
CA LEU A 175 -11.06 -6.83 7.32
C LEU A 175 -11.84 -6.07 6.25
N GLU A 176 -12.81 -6.71 5.58
CA GLU A 176 -13.73 -6.02 4.66
C GLU A 176 -14.58 -4.98 5.42
N ASP A 177 -15.16 -5.37 6.57
CA ASP A 177 -15.91 -4.50 7.48
C ASP A 177 -15.03 -3.36 8.01
N THR A 178 -13.76 -3.64 8.29
CA THR A 178 -12.79 -2.63 8.69
C THR A 178 -12.48 -1.64 7.56
N GLY A 179 -12.44 -2.10 6.30
CA GLY A 179 -12.33 -1.22 5.13
C GLY A 179 -13.54 -0.32 4.96
N PHE A 180 -14.75 -0.85 5.16
CA PHE A 180 -15.99 -0.06 5.17
C PHE A 180 -16.01 0.97 6.30
N TRP A 181 -15.56 0.59 7.50
CA TRP A 181 -15.41 1.50 8.63
C TRP A 181 -14.40 2.63 8.32
N LEU A 182 -13.23 2.28 7.79
CA LEU A 182 -12.20 3.25 7.41
C LEU A 182 -12.76 4.28 6.43
N GLU A 183 -13.52 3.83 5.45
CA GLU A 183 -14.14 4.74 4.49
C GLU A 183 -15.21 5.62 5.12
N SER A 184 -16.16 5.02 5.82
CA SER A 184 -17.34 5.72 6.36
C SER A 184 -17.03 6.65 7.54
N LYS A 185 -15.94 6.41 8.26
CA LYS A 185 -15.59 7.14 9.48
C LYS A 185 -14.30 7.95 9.36
N VAL A 186 -13.25 7.38 8.77
CA VAL A 186 -11.93 8.03 8.71
C VAL A 186 -11.80 8.90 7.46
N LEU A 187 -12.19 8.38 6.29
CA LEU A 187 -12.10 9.16 5.05
C LEU A 187 -13.15 10.27 4.99
N SER A 188 -14.39 10.01 5.42
CA SER A 188 -15.42 11.04 5.55
C SER A 188 -14.96 12.17 6.48
N PHE A 189 -14.42 11.82 7.64
CA PHE A 189 -13.81 12.77 8.54
C PHE A 189 -12.73 13.64 7.87
N ILE A 190 -11.87 13.06 7.04
CA ILE A 190 -10.83 13.86 6.36
C ILE A 190 -11.44 14.82 5.33
N GLN A 191 -12.54 14.44 4.67
CA GLN A 191 -13.20 15.26 3.66
C GLN A 191 -13.96 16.45 4.27
N ASP A 192 -14.53 16.26 5.45
CA ASP A 192 -15.44 17.23 6.08
C ASP A 192 -14.73 18.27 6.98
N GLN A 193 -13.41 18.17 7.14
CA GLN A 193 -12.67 18.96 8.14
C GLN A 193 -11.71 19.98 7.52
N GLU A 194 -11.50 21.06 8.26
CA GLU A 194 -10.58 22.14 7.87
C GLU A 194 -9.11 21.71 7.97
N GLU A 195 -8.24 22.32 7.15
CA GLU A 195 -6.84 21.92 7.01
C GLU A 195 -6.05 22.00 8.34
N GLU A 196 -6.32 23.00 9.20
CA GLU A 196 -5.68 23.11 10.51
C GLU A 196 -6.07 21.97 11.45
N TYR A 197 -7.33 21.58 11.44
CA TYR A 197 -7.82 20.46 12.24
C TYR A 197 -7.22 19.13 11.79
N LEU A 198 -7.10 18.94 10.47
CA LEU A 198 -6.43 17.79 9.86
C LEU A 198 -4.95 17.73 10.19
N LYS A 199 -4.26 18.86 10.32
CA LYS A 199 -2.84 18.89 10.73
C LYS A 199 -2.65 18.32 12.13
N ARG A 200 -3.57 18.58 13.05
CA ARG A 200 -3.51 18.09 14.43
C ARG A 200 -3.69 16.57 14.53
N HIS A 201 -4.62 16.00 13.75
CA HIS A 201 -4.95 14.57 13.79
C HIS A 201 -4.21 13.74 12.74
N ARG A 202 -3.23 14.36 12.06
CA ARG A 202 -2.49 13.76 10.95
C ARG A 202 -1.90 12.41 11.28
N VAL A 203 -1.22 12.30 12.42
CA VAL A 203 -0.55 11.06 12.82
C VAL A 203 -1.57 9.93 12.98
N VAL A 204 -2.70 10.21 13.63
CA VAL A 204 -3.75 9.22 13.92
C VAL A 204 -4.35 8.66 12.65
N TYR A 205 -4.94 9.50 11.78
CA TYR A 205 -5.57 8.97 10.56
C TYR A 205 -4.54 8.34 9.62
N GLN A 206 -3.29 8.83 9.61
CA GLN A 206 -2.25 8.23 8.78
C GLN A 206 -1.88 6.83 9.24
N GLN A 207 -1.73 6.63 10.55
CA GLN A 207 -1.42 5.32 11.11
C GLN A 207 -2.57 4.34 10.95
N ILE A 208 -3.83 4.78 11.05
CA ILE A 208 -5.00 3.94 10.77
C ILE A 208 -4.96 3.44 9.32
N ILE A 209 -4.82 4.35 8.35
CA ILE A 209 -4.77 4.01 6.93
C ILE A 209 -3.57 3.11 6.61
N GLN A 210 -2.39 3.46 7.12
CA GLN A 210 -1.16 2.70 6.90
C GLN A 210 -1.27 1.29 7.47
N THR A 211 -1.83 1.14 8.67
CA THR A 211 -2.04 -0.17 9.32
C THR A 211 -2.96 -1.03 8.47
N TYR A 212 -4.10 -0.49 8.05
CA TYR A 212 -5.06 -1.21 7.21
C TYR A 212 -4.45 -1.68 5.89
N LEU A 213 -3.79 -0.77 5.16
CA LEU A 213 -3.16 -1.08 3.87
C LEU A 213 -2.00 -2.09 4.02
N THR A 214 -1.21 -1.99 5.10
CA THR A 214 -0.10 -2.92 5.36
C THR A 214 -0.63 -4.33 5.61
N VAL A 215 -1.64 -4.45 6.48
CA VAL A 215 -2.33 -5.71 6.76
C VAL A 215 -2.97 -6.27 5.49
N GLY A 216 -3.64 -5.43 4.68
CA GLY A 216 -4.23 -5.84 3.40
C GLY A 216 -3.20 -6.36 2.40
N LYS A 217 -2.03 -5.71 2.29
CA LYS A 217 -0.89 -6.21 1.50
C LYS A 217 -0.43 -7.57 2.01
N ASP A 218 -0.24 -7.71 3.32
CA ASP A 218 0.26 -8.94 3.93
C ASP A 218 -0.70 -10.12 3.70
N VAL A 219 -2.02 -9.90 3.76
CA VAL A 219 -3.06 -10.89 3.40
C VAL A 219 -2.87 -11.44 2.00
N ILE A 220 -2.60 -10.57 1.03
CA ILE A 220 -2.42 -10.94 -0.37
C ILE A 220 -1.09 -11.69 -0.55
N MET A 221 -0.02 -11.17 0.07
CA MET A 221 1.31 -11.78 0.04
C MET A 221 1.30 -13.23 0.56
N VAL A 222 0.54 -13.51 1.64
CA VAL A 222 0.41 -14.88 2.18
C VAL A 222 -0.65 -15.73 1.47
N GLY A 223 -1.31 -15.19 0.43
CA GLY A 223 -2.29 -15.92 -0.38
C GLY A 223 -3.65 -16.16 0.27
N LEU A 224 -4.02 -15.35 1.27
CA LEU A 224 -5.32 -15.45 1.96
C LEU A 224 -6.39 -14.51 1.39
N GLY A 225 -6.00 -13.53 0.57
CA GLY A 225 -6.91 -12.58 -0.08
C GLY A 225 -7.40 -13.07 -1.43
N ASP A 226 -8.67 -13.41 -1.55
CA ASP A 226 -9.31 -13.75 -2.83
C ASP A 226 -9.54 -12.54 -3.74
N CYS A 227 -9.95 -12.78 -5.00
CA CYS A 227 -10.21 -11.71 -5.98
C CYS A 227 -11.11 -10.60 -5.46
N LYS A 228 -12.19 -10.96 -4.75
CA LYS A 228 -13.17 -9.99 -4.27
C LYS A 228 -12.54 -9.06 -3.25
N PHE A 229 -11.80 -9.61 -2.30
CA PHE A 229 -11.04 -8.82 -1.32
C PHE A 229 -10.00 -7.93 -2.01
N GLN A 230 -9.26 -8.46 -3.00
CA GLN A 230 -8.27 -7.68 -3.74
C GLN A 230 -8.90 -6.49 -4.48
N ILE A 231 -10.03 -6.70 -5.16
CA ILE A 231 -10.77 -5.62 -5.84
C ILE A 231 -11.23 -4.55 -4.83
N GLN A 232 -11.78 -4.97 -3.69
CA GLN A 232 -12.22 -4.03 -2.65
C GLN A 232 -11.04 -3.26 -2.05
N LEU A 233 -9.90 -3.91 -1.78
CA LEU A 233 -8.69 -3.26 -1.29
C LEU A 233 -8.19 -2.18 -2.26
N LEU A 234 -8.19 -2.48 -3.55
CA LEU A 234 -7.82 -1.49 -4.57
C LEU A 234 -8.81 -0.34 -4.66
N HIS A 235 -10.11 -0.62 -4.53
CA HIS A 235 -11.14 0.42 -4.49
C HIS A 235 -10.98 1.35 -3.27
N TRP A 236 -10.74 0.81 -2.08
CA TRP A 236 -10.42 1.62 -0.91
C TRP A 236 -9.10 2.40 -1.09
N SER A 237 -8.09 1.79 -1.71
CA SER A 237 -6.83 2.46 -2.05
C SER A 237 -7.05 3.67 -2.95
N LEU A 238 -7.93 3.56 -3.95
CA LEU A 238 -8.29 4.67 -4.83
C LEU A 238 -8.99 5.80 -4.05
N ARG A 239 -9.94 5.45 -3.17
CA ARG A 239 -10.64 6.41 -2.30
C ARG A 239 -9.67 7.13 -1.35
N ILE A 240 -8.74 6.40 -0.73
CA ILE A 240 -7.69 6.96 0.10
C ILE A 240 -6.86 7.98 -0.69
N MET A 241 -6.41 7.64 -1.90
CA MET A 241 -5.62 8.54 -2.74
C MET A 241 -6.38 9.83 -3.10
N HIS A 242 -7.68 9.75 -3.36
CA HIS A 242 -8.52 10.93 -3.60
C HIS A 242 -8.64 11.82 -2.37
N THR A 243 -8.80 11.24 -1.18
CA THR A 243 -9.05 12.00 0.05
C THR A 243 -7.79 12.65 0.63
N VAL A 244 -6.68 11.92 0.77
CA VAL A 244 -5.47 12.40 1.48
C VAL A 244 -4.35 12.91 0.56
N LYS A 245 -4.65 13.15 -0.74
CA LYS A 245 -3.67 13.44 -1.80
C LYS A 245 -2.62 12.33 -2.02
N GLY A 246 -2.83 11.14 -1.43
CA GLY A 246 -2.22 9.84 -1.77
C GLY A 246 -0.71 9.66 -1.59
N PHE A 247 0.09 10.72 -1.47
CA PHE A 247 1.53 10.64 -1.66
C PHE A 247 2.27 9.78 -0.62
N PHE A 248 1.83 9.78 0.64
CA PHE A 248 2.43 8.99 1.72
C PHE A 248 2.34 7.48 1.50
N TYR A 249 1.34 7.04 0.73
CA TYR A 249 1.02 5.63 0.60
C TYR A 249 1.50 5.04 -0.73
N VAL A 250 2.03 5.85 -1.66
CA VAL A 250 2.42 5.37 -3.00
C VAL A 250 3.36 4.16 -2.92
N SER A 251 4.39 4.21 -2.07
CA SER A 251 5.32 3.08 -1.88
C SER A 251 4.60 1.81 -1.40
N LEU A 252 3.68 1.94 -0.43
CA LEU A 252 2.90 0.82 0.09
C LEU A 252 1.90 0.28 -0.93
N LEU A 253 1.22 1.17 -1.67
CA LEU A 253 0.26 0.81 -2.70
C LEU A 253 0.94 0.12 -3.89
N LEU A 254 2.15 0.54 -4.29
CA LEU A 254 2.97 -0.18 -5.27
C LEU A 254 3.28 -1.60 -4.79
N GLY A 255 3.56 -1.76 -3.50
CA GLY A 255 3.69 -3.08 -2.86
C GLY A 255 2.41 -3.91 -3.01
N ILE A 256 1.23 -3.33 -2.75
CA ILE A 256 -0.06 -4.02 -2.94
C ILE A 256 -0.25 -4.44 -4.41
N LEU A 257 0.00 -3.54 -5.37
CA LEU A 257 -0.12 -3.85 -6.80
C LEU A 257 0.83 -4.98 -7.22
N LYS A 258 2.06 -4.98 -6.70
CA LYS A 258 3.03 -6.07 -6.91
C LYS A 258 2.50 -7.41 -6.39
N GLU A 259 1.99 -7.45 -5.15
CA GLU A 259 1.47 -8.70 -4.57
C GLU A 259 0.21 -9.19 -5.30
N ILE A 260 -0.68 -8.29 -5.74
CA ILE A 260 -1.87 -8.65 -6.56
C ILE A 260 -1.47 -9.22 -7.92
N THR A 261 -0.55 -8.55 -8.61
CA THR A 261 -0.08 -9.02 -9.92
C THR A 261 0.75 -10.31 -9.80
N GLY A 262 1.45 -10.55 -8.69
CA GLY A 262 2.14 -11.82 -8.45
C GLY A 262 1.23 -12.98 -8.01
N SER A 263 0.13 -12.70 -7.28
CA SER A 263 -0.74 -13.72 -6.69
C SER A 263 -1.83 -14.27 -7.64
N SER A 264 -2.20 -13.51 -8.66
CA SER A 264 -3.29 -13.82 -9.61
C SER A 264 -3.06 -15.08 -10.47
N LEU A 265 -1.85 -15.65 -10.50
CA LEU A 265 -1.54 -16.89 -11.22
C LEU A 265 -2.22 -18.14 -10.63
N LYS A 266 -2.71 -18.09 -9.38
CA LYS A 266 -3.38 -19.24 -8.73
C LYS A 266 -4.86 -19.38 -9.08
N GLN A 267 -5.45 -18.39 -9.75
CA GLN A 267 -6.86 -18.35 -10.12
C GLN A 267 -7.01 -18.58 -11.62
N LYS A 268 -8.02 -19.34 -12.04
CA LYS A 268 -8.29 -19.61 -13.46
C LYS A 268 -8.46 -18.28 -14.21
N THR A 269 -7.58 -18.05 -15.18
CA THR A 269 -7.31 -16.77 -15.84
C THR A 269 -8.49 -16.20 -16.66
N ASP A 270 -9.56 -16.99 -16.88
CA ASP A 270 -10.70 -16.63 -17.75
C ASP A 270 -11.97 -16.21 -17.00
N SER A 271 -11.85 -15.60 -15.81
CA SER A 271 -13.01 -15.03 -15.10
C SER A 271 -13.12 -13.52 -15.33
N ASP A 272 -14.34 -13.01 -15.53
CA ASP A 272 -14.68 -11.58 -15.59
C ASP A 272 -14.17 -10.81 -14.35
N GLU A 273 -14.08 -11.50 -13.20
CA GLU A 273 -13.51 -10.96 -11.97
C GLU A 273 -12.01 -10.63 -12.09
N VAL A 274 -11.24 -11.44 -12.82
CA VAL A 274 -9.80 -11.21 -13.04
C VAL A 274 -9.58 -10.01 -13.97
N GLY A 275 -10.43 -9.87 -14.99
CA GLY A 275 -10.43 -8.68 -15.86
C GLY A 275 -10.70 -7.41 -15.06
N THR A 276 -11.73 -7.44 -14.20
CA THR A 276 -12.07 -6.32 -13.30
C THR A 276 -10.94 -5.98 -12.33
N LEU A 277 -10.27 -7.00 -11.77
CA LEU A 277 -9.12 -6.81 -10.90
C LEU A 277 -8.00 -6.07 -11.61
N PHE A 278 -7.65 -6.47 -12.83
CA PHE A 278 -6.58 -5.84 -13.58
C PHE A 278 -6.92 -4.44 -14.12
N ASP A 279 -8.17 -4.19 -14.49
CA ASP A 279 -8.64 -2.82 -14.75
C ASP A 279 -8.47 -1.92 -13.51
N MET A 280 -8.79 -2.45 -12.33
CA MET A 280 -8.57 -1.71 -11.09
C MET A 280 -7.08 -1.50 -10.77
N VAL A 281 -6.21 -2.48 -11.05
CA VAL A 281 -4.75 -2.33 -10.94
C VAL A 281 -4.27 -1.16 -11.80
N GLN A 282 -4.72 -1.07 -13.05
CA GLN A 282 -4.37 0.04 -13.95
C GLN A 282 -4.87 1.38 -13.42
N LYS A 283 -6.13 1.47 -12.99
CA LYS A 283 -6.73 2.70 -12.44
C LYS A 283 -5.98 3.21 -11.21
N VAL A 284 -5.66 2.30 -10.29
CA VAL A 284 -4.91 2.63 -9.07
C VAL A 284 -3.49 3.05 -9.42
N PHE A 285 -2.83 2.37 -10.37
CA PHE A 285 -1.49 2.74 -10.83
C PHE A 285 -1.45 4.11 -11.52
N GLN A 286 -2.38 4.38 -12.43
CA GLN A 286 -2.53 5.69 -13.06
C GLN A 286 -2.70 6.78 -12.01
N LYS A 287 -3.58 6.55 -11.03
CA LYS A 287 -3.81 7.56 -10.00
C LYS A 287 -2.58 7.84 -9.14
N MET A 288 -1.77 6.82 -8.85
CA MET A 288 -0.48 7.03 -8.18
C MET A 288 0.45 7.92 -8.99
N LEU A 289 0.61 7.66 -10.30
CA LEU A 289 1.47 8.48 -11.15
C LEU A 289 0.95 9.93 -11.27
N GLU A 290 -0.36 10.14 -11.31
CA GLU A 290 -0.95 11.48 -11.25
C GLU A 290 -0.61 12.20 -9.93
N CYS A 291 -0.75 11.53 -8.79
CA CYS A 291 -0.39 12.07 -7.48
C CYS A 291 1.11 12.42 -7.41
N MET A 292 1.97 11.56 -7.96
CA MET A 292 3.41 11.80 -8.04
C MET A 292 3.72 13.03 -8.91
N ALA A 293 3.17 13.07 -10.14
CA ALA A 293 3.36 14.19 -11.05
C ALA A 293 2.87 15.52 -10.45
N TRP A 294 1.74 15.48 -9.75
CA TRP A 294 1.22 16.64 -9.02
C TRP A 294 2.19 17.11 -7.93
N SER A 295 2.74 16.18 -7.13
CA SER A 295 3.72 16.48 -6.09
C SER A 295 4.97 17.14 -6.67
N PHE A 296 5.52 16.61 -7.78
CA PHE A 296 6.65 17.24 -8.48
C PHE A 296 6.40 18.67 -8.92
N ARG A 297 5.17 18.99 -9.32
CA ARG A 297 4.79 20.32 -9.82
C ARG A 297 4.50 21.32 -8.70
N LYS A 298 3.91 20.88 -7.59
CA LYS A 298 3.40 21.76 -6.52
C LYS A 298 4.27 21.79 -5.28
N GLN A 299 5.00 20.71 -5.01
CA GLN A 299 5.77 20.48 -3.78
C GLN A 299 7.08 19.77 -4.14
N PRO A 300 8.05 20.49 -4.76
CA PRO A 300 9.22 19.87 -5.38
C PRO A 300 10.12 19.13 -4.37
N GLU A 301 10.24 19.62 -3.13
CA GLU A 301 11.03 18.96 -2.08
C GLU A 301 10.39 17.62 -1.66
N GLU A 302 9.09 17.61 -1.40
CA GLU A 302 8.34 16.38 -1.12
C GLU A 302 8.33 15.44 -2.32
N GLY A 303 8.24 15.97 -3.54
CA GLY A 303 8.33 15.21 -4.77
C GLY A 303 9.67 14.48 -4.92
N LEU A 304 10.77 15.14 -4.57
CA LEU A 304 12.10 14.52 -4.54
C LEU A 304 12.21 13.43 -3.47
N ARG A 305 11.67 13.65 -2.26
CA ARG A 305 11.64 12.62 -1.21
C ARG A 305 10.81 11.41 -1.63
N LEU A 306 9.66 11.65 -2.26
CA LEU A 306 8.81 10.61 -2.84
C LEU A 306 9.55 9.83 -3.91
N LEU A 307 10.35 10.50 -4.74
CA LEU A 307 11.16 9.85 -5.76
C LEU A 307 12.07 8.76 -5.20
N TYR A 308 12.79 9.06 -4.12
CA TYR A 308 13.70 8.10 -3.52
C TYR A 308 12.96 6.93 -2.88
N SER A 309 11.77 7.15 -2.31
CA SER A 309 11.01 6.08 -1.64
C SER A 309 10.26 5.15 -2.60
N VAL A 310 9.97 5.60 -3.82
CA VAL A 310 9.18 4.82 -4.81
C VAL A 310 10.02 4.11 -5.87
N GLN A 311 11.30 4.46 -6.06
CA GLN A 311 12.12 3.86 -7.11
C GLN A 311 12.19 2.33 -7.06
N THR A 312 12.45 1.77 -5.88
CA THR A 312 12.53 0.31 -5.70
C THR A 312 11.15 -0.35 -5.81
N PRO A 313 10.11 0.09 -5.07
CA PRO A 313 8.76 -0.47 -5.22
C PRO A 313 8.20 -0.41 -6.65
N LEU A 314 8.46 0.69 -7.36
CA LEU A 314 8.00 0.85 -8.74
C LEU A 314 8.72 -0.11 -9.69
N LEU A 315 10.04 -0.26 -9.53
CA LEU A 315 10.81 -1.26 -10.29
C LEU A 315 10.30 -2.68 -10.01
N GLU A 316 10.06 -3.03 -8.74
CA GLU A 316 9.54 -4.34 -8.37
C GLU A 316 8.17 -4.62 -8.98
N PHE A 317 7.25 -3.65 -8.94
CA PHE A 317 5.94 -3.75 -9.56
C PHE A 317 6.03 -3.93 -11.08
N ILE A 318 6.79 -3.08 -11.78
CA ILE A 318 6.97 -3.19 -13.23
C ILE A 318 7.59 -4.53 -13.60
N THR A 319 8.57 -5.00 -12.83
CA THR A 319 9.21 -6.30 -13.05
C THR A 319 8.23 -7.45 -12.81
N ALA A 320 7.35 -7.36 -11.81
CA ALA A 320 6.31 -8.34 -11.58
C ALA A 320 5.34 -8.40 -12.77
N VAL A 321 4.83 -7.26 -13.24
CA VAL A 321 3.97 -7.20 -14.43
C VAL A 321 4.68 -7.75 -15.66
N GLN A 322 5.94 -7.37 -15.88
CA GLN A 322 6.74 -7.85 -17.00
C GLN A 322 6.99 -9.37 -16.96
N SER A 323 7.13 -9.95 -15.76
CA SER A 323 7.46 -11.38 -15.60
C SER A 323 6.22 -12.27 -15.69
N TRP A 324 5.08 -11.79 -15.20
CA TRP A 324 3.87 -12.60 -15.03
C TRP A 324 2.77 -12.28 -16.04
N HIS A 325 2.77 -11.07 -16.62
CA HIS A 325 1.67 -10.54 -17.42
C HIS A 325 2.13 -9.98 -18.77
N ALA A 326 3.29 -10.38 -19.28
CA ALA A 326 3.78 -9.91 -20.58
C ALA A 326 2.74 -10.11 -21.69
N ASP A 327 2.58 -9.09 -22.54
CA ASP A 327 1.67 -9.06 -23.70
C ASP A 327 0.17 -9.21 -23.34
N THR A 328 -0.19 -8.92 -22.09
CA THR A 328 -1.59 -8.85 -21.63
C THR A 328 -2.09 -7.41 -21.54
N PRO A 329 -3.42 -7.17 -21.48
CA PRO A 329 -3.96 -5.81 -21.36
C PRO A 329 -3.43 -5.03 -20.14
N VAL A 330 -3.14 -5.70 -19.01
CA VAL A 330 -2.57 -5.04 -17.82
C VAL A 330 -1.13 -4.59 -18.04
N HIS A 331 -0.35 -5.36 -18.78
CA HIS A 331 1.02 -4.99 -19.13
C HIS A 331 1.05 -3.82 -20.08
N HIS A 332 0.26 -3.86 -21.16
CA HIS A 332 0.10 -2.72 -22.07
C HIS A 332 -0.37 -1.46 -21.33
N GLY A 333 -1.42 -1.57 -20.49
CA GLY A 333 -1.93 -0.44 -19.71
C GLY A 333 -0.91 0.18 -18.77
N VAL A 334 -0.12 -0.62 -18.05
CA VAL A 334 0.96 -0.14 -17.16
C VAL A 334 2.05 0.59 -17.96
N LEU A 335 2.47 0.05 -19.10
CA LEU A 335 3.49 0.68 -19.96
C LEU A 335 2.97 1.98 -20.59
N SER A 336 1.74 1.96 -21.13
CA SER A 336 1.03 3.13 -21.64
C SER A 336 0.94 4.26 -20.60
N THR A 337 0.61 3.93 -19.35
CA THR A 337 0.54 4.91 -18.25
C THR A 337 1.92 5.53 -17.95
N LEU A 338 2.99 4.73 -17.91
CA LEU A 338 4.36 5.22 -17.72
C LEU A 338 4.82 6.16 -18.85
N MET A 339 4.46 5.83 -20.10
CA MET A 339 4.74 6.67 -21.25
C MET A 339 3.97 7.98 -21.19
N ALA A 340 2.66 7.93 -20.98
CA ALA A 340 1.82 9.12 -20.90
C ALA A 340 2.35 10.09 -19.83
N ALA A 341 2.68 9.58 -18.64
CA ALA A 341 3.29 10.36 -17.57
C ALA A 341 4.59 11.06 -17.99
N SER A 342 5.48 10.34 -18.69
CA SER A 342 6.76 10.87 -19.16
C SER A 342 6.59 11.91 -20.28
N VAL A 343 5.77 11.58 -21.29
CA VAL A 343 5.48 12.45 -22.45
C VAL A 343 4.82 13.74 -22.00
N VAL A 344 3.85 13.68 -21.07
CA VAL A 344 3.15 14.87 -20.54
C VAL A 344 4.10 15.81 -19.83
N GLU A 345 5.04 15.31 -19.01
CA GLU A 345 5.99 16.17 -18.31
C GLU A 345 7.01 16.81 -19.26
N ILE A 346 7.58 16.03 -20.19
CA ILE A 346 8.52 16.55 -21.19
C ILE A 346 7.82 17.58 -22.07
N SER A 347 6.61 17.28 -22.56
CA SER A 347 5.82 18.21 -23.37
C SER A 347 5.49 19.51 -22.64
N HIS A 348 5.18 19.42 -21.35
CA HIS A 348 4.95 20.62 -20.53
C HIS A 348 6.22 21.47 -20.39
N ARG A 349 7.38 20.84 -20.19
CA ARG A 349 8.66 21.57 -20.16
C ARG A 349 8.93 22.24 -21.49
N LEU A 350 8.78 21.51 -22.61
CA LEU A 350 8.98 22.06 -23.95
C LEU A 350 8.14 23.33 -24.10
N ARG A 351 6.82 23.28 -23.90
CA ARG A 351 5.92 24.44 -24.05
C ARG A 351 6.22 25.64 -23.15
N LYS A 352 6.94 25.44 -22.03
CA LYS A 352 7.23 26.51 -21.06
C LYS A 352 8.52 27.27 -21.41
N VAL A 353 9.38 26.70 -22.23
CA VAL A 353 10.66 27.28 -22.60
C VAL A 353 10.41 28.41 -23.61
N SER A 354 10.73 29.65 -23.21
CA SER A 354 10.61 30.83 -24.08
C SER A 354 11.83 31.03 -24.97
N ASP A 355 12.98 30.47 -24.60
CA ASP A 355 14.24 30.60 -25.33
C ASP A 355 14.50 29.35 -26.19
N VAL A 356 14.60 29.56 -27.50
CA VAL A 356 14.80 28.48 -28.48
C VAL A 356 16.14 27.77 -28.29
N GLU A 357 17.16 28.44 -27.73
CA GLU A 357 18.47 27.83 -27.45
C GLU A 357 18.41 26.78 -26.33
N GLU A 358 17.42 26.83 -25.43
CA GLU A 358 17.23 25.85 -24.36
C GLU A 358 16.49 24.57 -24.83
N LEU A 359 15.97 24.54 -26.05
CA LEU A 359 15.21 23.42 -26.64
C LEU A 359 16.11 22.34 -27.28
N THR A 360 17.31 22.16 -26.76
CA THR A 360 18.25 21.16 -27.29
C THR A 360 17.80 19.71 -26.97
N PRO A 361 18.04 18.75 -27.89
CA PRO A 361 17.76 17.35 -27.62
C PRO A 361 18.58 16.83 -26.43
N PRO A 362 18.03 15.94 -25.59
CA PRO A 362 18.74 15.40 -24.43
C PRO A 362 19.88 14.47 -24.88
N GLU A 363 21.04 14.62 -24.24
CA GLU A 363 22.21 13.76 -24.48
C GLU A 363 22.27 12.59 -23.49
N CYS A 364 21.73 12.80 -22.28
CA CYS A 364 21.76 11.84 -21.20
C CYS A 364 20.49 11.88 -20.34
N LEU A 365 20.36 10.90 -19.45
CA LEU A 365 19.19 10.76 -18.60
C LEU A 365 18.95 11.99 -17.70
N SER A 366 20.01 12.66 -17.23
CA SER A 366 19.89 13.85 -16.39
C SER A 366 19.31 15.06 -17.12
N ASP A 367 19.25 15.04 -18.45
CA ASP A 367 18.69 16.16 -19.22
C ASP A 367 17.16 16.14 -19.23
N LEU A 368 16.55 14.99 -18.87
CA LEU A 368 15.10 14.89 -18.70
C LEU A 368 14.62 15.60 -17.43
N PRO A 369 13.38 16.11 -17.42
CA PRO A 369 12.74 16.58 -16.19
C PRO A 369 12.70 15.51 -15.08
N PRO A 370 12.56 15.90 -13.79
CA PRO A 370 12.75 14.97 -12.67
C PRO A 370 11.86 13.71 -12.67
N PHE A 371 10.58 13.81 -13.04
CA PHE A 371 9.68 12.67 -12.94
C PHE A 371 9.92 11.66 -14.08
N SER A 372 9.96 12.12 -15.32
CA SER A 372 10.33 11.35 -16.53
C SER A 372 11.74 10.78 -16.41
N ARG A 373 12.70 11.53 -15.87
CA ARG A 373 14.04 11.00 -15.51
C ARG A 373 13.96 9.77 -14.62
N CYS A 374 13.10 9.78 -13.61
CA CYS A 374 12.93 8.61 -12.76
C CYS A 374 12.26 7.45 -13.49
N LEU A 375 11.15 7.70 -14.21
CA LEU A 375 10.41 6.65 -14.91
C LEU A 375 11.29 5.97 -15.96
N ILE A 376 11.91 6.76 -16.85
CA ILE A 376 12.83 6.26 -17.87
C ILE A 376 14.05 5.61 -17.22
N GLY A 377 14.57 6.19 -16.13
CA GLY A 377 15.67 5.63 -15.35
C GLY A 377 15.36 4.25 -14.76
N ILE A 378 14.11 3.94 -14.45
CA ILE A 378 13.66 2.61 -14.02
C ILE A 378 13.54 1.67 -15.22
N ILE A 379 12.92 2.12 -16.31
CA ILE A 379 12.73 1.34 -17.54
C ILE A 379 14.06 0.82 -18.08
N ILE A 380 15.08 1.68 -18.17
CA ILE A 380 16.39 1.32 -18.72
C ILE A 380 17.22 0.38 -17.83
N LYS A 381 16.75 0.01 -16.64
CA LYS A 381 17.43 -0.97 -15.77
C LYS A 381 17.22 -2.41 -16.23
N SER A 382 16.18 -2.70 -17.02
CA SER A 382 15.84 -4.05 -17.46
C SER A 382 15.68 -4.13 -18.98
N PRO A 383 16.44 -4.98 -19.68
CA PRO A 383 16.38 -5.07 -21.13
C PRO A 383 15.02 -5.56 -21.65
N ASN A 384 14.32 -6.40 -20.86
CA ASN A 384 12.98 -6.88 -21.24
C ASN A 384 11.94 -5.77 -21.13
N VAL A 385 12.00 -4.96 -20.06
CA VAL A 385 11.12 -3.80 -19.90
C VAL A 385 11.38 -2.78 -21.00
N VAL A 386 12.64 -2.51 -21.36
CA VAL A 386 12.98 -1.64 -22.50
C VAL A 386 12.35 -2.15 -23.79
N ARG A 387 12.43 -3.46 -24.06
CA ARG A 387 11.87 -4.04 -25.28
C ARG A 387 10.35 -3.82 -25.35
N SER A 388 9.62 -4.23 -24.31
CA SER A 388 8.16 -4.09 -24.26
C SER A 388 7.72 -2.63 -24.25
N PHE A 389 8.44 -1.76 -23.55
CA PHE A 389 8.18 -0.32 -23.56
C PHE A 389 8.31 0.28 -24.98
N LEU A 390 9.33 -0.12 -25.75
CA LEU A 390 9.50 0.34 -27.13
C LEU A 390 8.40 -0.20 -28.07
N ASP A 391 7.95 -1.42 -27.85
CA ASP A 391 6.82 -1.99 -28.62
C ASP A 391 5.53 -1.22 -28.36
N GLU A 392 5.22 -0.95 -27.09
CA GLU A 392 4.05 -0.16 -26.71
C GLU A 392 4.17 1.28 -27.21
N LEU A 393 5.37 1.91 -27.12
CA LEU A 393 5.61 3.25 -27.65
C LEU A 393 5.35 3.33 -29.16
N LYS A 394 5.78 2.31 -29.91
CA LYS A 394 5.50 2.20 -31.34
C LYS A 394 4.00 2.08 -31.59
N ALA A 395 3.30 1.29 -30.78
CA ALA A 395 1.85 1.11 -30.87
C ALA A 395 1.14 2.46 -30.65
N CYS A 396 1.37 3.14 -29.53
CA CYS A 396 0.74 4.43 -29.20
C CYS A 396 0.97 5.52 -30.26
N VAL A 397 2.16 5.57 -30.87
CA VAL A 397 2.45 6.52 -31.97
C VAL A 397 1.73 6.11 -33.26
N THR A 398 1.54 4.80 -33.49
CA THR A 398 0.87 4.29 -34.69
C THR A 398 -0.64 4.52 -34.61
N THR A 399 -1.25 4.26 -33.46
CA THR A 399 -2.68 4.41 -33.14
C THR A 399 -3.13 5.85 -32.89
N ASP A 400 -2.21 6.82 -32.95
CA ASP A 400 -2.48 8.24 -32.68
C ASP A 400 -2.88 8.55 -31.23
N ASP A 401 -2.58 7.66 -30.28
CA ASP A 401 -2.68 7.96 -28.84
C ASP A 401 -1.65 9.01 -28.41
N ILE A 402 -0.52 9.09 -29.14
CA ILE A 402 0.48 10.16 -29.01
C ILE A 402 0.51 10.95 -30.32
N GLU A 403 -0.14 12.10 -30.32
CA GLU A 403 -0.22 13.01 -31.47
C GLU A 403 0.29 14.42 -31.12
N GLY A 404 0.66 15.16 -32.16
CA GLY A 404 1.11 16.55 -32.09
C GLY A 404 2.62 16.68 -32.01
N ILE A 405 3.15 17.75 -32.59
CA ILE A 405 4.61 17.95 -32.74
C ILE A 405 5.31 17.95 -31.39
N VAL A 406 4.72 18.60 -30.38
CA VAL A 406 5.29 18.65 -29.03
C VAL A 406 5.39 17.25 -28.41
N CYS A 407 4.33 16.44 -28.51
CA CYS A 407 4.30 15.10 -27.94
C CYS A 407 5.25 14.15 -28.69
N LEU A 408 5.29 14.24 -30.03
CA LEU A 408 6.24 13.47 -30.84
C LEU A 408 7.69 13.87 -30.53
N THR A 409 7.97 15.15 -30.28
CA THR A 409 9.29 15.63 -29.84
C THR A 409 9.65 15.07 -28.46
N ALA A 410 8.70 15.02 -27.53
CA ALA A 410 8.90 14.35 -26.24
C ALA A 410 9.22 12.86 -26.39
N VAL A 411 8.60 12.17 -27.36
CA VAL A 411 8.95 10.79 -27.70
C VAL A 411 10.38 10.69 -28.25
N VAL A 412 10.81 11.61 -29.12
CA VAL A 412 12.21 11.68 -29.59
C VAL A 412 13.17 11.78 -28.41
N HIS A 413 12.87 12.65 -27.44
CA HIS A 413 13.69 12.81 -26.22
C HIS A 413 13.82 11.49 -25.45
N ILE A 414 12.73 10.74 -25.29
CA ILE A 414 12.73 9.42 -24.65
C ILE A 414 13.59 8.41 -25.43
N ILE A 415 13.42 8.35 -26.76
CA ILE A 415 14.17 7.44 -27.64
C ILE A 415 15.68 7.69 -27.54
N LEU A 416 16.10 8.94 -27.57
CA LEU A 416 17.51 9.32 -27.48
C LEU A 416 18.14 8.87 -26.16
N VAL A 417 17.45 9.10 -25.05
CA VAL A 417 17.92 8.69 -23.72
C VAL A 417 17.98 7.17 -23.58
N ILE A 418 16.98 6.44 -24.08
CA ILE A 418 16.99 4.96 -24.08
C ILE A 418 18.15 4.44 -24.94
N ASN A 419 18.39 5.03 -26.11
CA ASN A 419 19.47 4.63 -27.02
C ASN A 419 20.87 4.79 -26.39
N LYS A 420 21.06 5.85 -25.59
CA LYS A 420 22.30 6.12 -24.84
C LYS A 420 22.42 5.28 -23.57
N GLY A 421 21.38 4.55 -23.20
CA GLY A 421 21.36 3.65 -22.05
C GLY A 421 22.25 2.43 -22.22
N LYS A 422 22.38 1.64 -21.14
CA LYS A 422 23.22 0.43 -21.12
C LYS A 422 22.75 -0.65 -22.08
N HIS A 423 21.44 -0.74 -22.32
CA HIS A 423 20.85 -1.80 -23.13
C HIS A 423 20.50 -1.28 -24.53
N LYS A 424 21.36 -1.59 -25.51
CA LYS A 424 21.09 -1.30 -26.91
C LYS A 424 20.02 -2.27 -27.43
N SER A 425 18.89 -1.72 -27.87
CA SER A 425 17.80 -2.51 -28.48
C SER A 425 17.66 -2.14 -29.96
N PRO A 426 17.64 -3.11 -30.89
CA PRO A 426 17.42 -2.81 -32.31
C PRO A 426 16.07 -2.15 -32.56
N LYS A 427 15.09 -2.39 -31.66
CA LYS A 427 13.76 -1.78 -31.72
C LYS A 427 13.77 -0.26 -31.63
N VAL A 428 14.80 0.34 -31.03
CA VAL A 428 14.95 1.81 -30.95
C VAL A 428 14.92 2.43 -32.35
N ARG A 429 15.62 1.82 -33.33
CA ARG A 429 15.61 2.30 -34.71
C ARG A 429 14.23 2.16 -35.36
N GLU A 430 13.48 1.09 -35.07
CA GLU A 430 12.12 0.90 -35.58
C GLU A 430 11.13 1.95 -35.04
N VAL A 431 11.19 2.24 -33.74
CA VAL A 431 10.34 3.28 -33.13
C VAL A 431 10.72 4.65 -33.71
N ALA A 432 12.02 4.96 -33.78
CA ALA A 432 12.52 6.20 -34.37
C ALA A 432 12.05 6.39 -35.82
N ALA A 433 12.08 5.33 -36.64
CA ALA A 433 11.57 5.38 -38.02
C ALA A 433 10.06 5.63 -38.07
N THR A 434 9.30 5.05 -37.14
CA THR A 434 7.85 5.26 -37.02
C THR A 434 7.53 6.71 -36.65
N VAL A 435 8.21 7.26 -35.65
CA VAL A 435 8.07 8.66 -35.22
C VAL A 435 8.48 9.62 -36.34
N HIS A 436 9.61 9.35 -37.02
CA HIS A 436 10.07 10.16 -38.15
C HIS A 436 9.03 10.19 -39.29
N ARG A 437 8.38 9.06 -39.59
CA ARG A 437 7.30 8.98 -40.58
C ARG A 437 6.07 9.79 -40.16
N LYS A 438 5.70 9.76 -38.88
CA LYS A 438 4.58 10.55 -38.34
C LYS A 438 4.90 12.05 -38.37
N LEU A 439 6.10 12.46 -37.97
CA LEU A 439 6.55 13.86 -38.05
C LEU A 439 6.46 14.40 -39.47
N LYS A 440 6.86 13.64 -40.50
CA LYS A 440 6.75 14.08 -41.91
C LYS A 440 5.33 14.48 -42.35
N LYS A 441 4.28 13.96 -41.70
CA LYS A 441 2.90 14.38 -42.00
C LYS A 441 2.61 15.84 -41.58
N PHE A 442 3.39 16.38 -40.64
CA PHE A 442 3.27 17.77 -40.18
C PHE A 442 4.14 18.74 -40.98
N MET A 443 4.88 18.25 -41.99
CA MET A 443 5.78 19.06 -42.81
C MET A 443 5.03 20.20 -43.50
N GLU A 444 3.85 19.93 -44.07
CA GLU A 444 3.07 20.93 -44.80
C GLU A 444 2.43 21.96 -43.86
N ILE A 445 2.01 21.53 -42.67
CA ILE A 445 1.30 22.35 -41.66
C ILE A 445 2.23 23.38 -40.99
N THR A 446 3.54 23.10 -40.93
CA THR A 446 4.53 23.95 -40.24
C THR A 446 5.26 24.94 -41.14
N LEU A 447 4.93 24.99 -42.45
CA LEU A 447 5.58 25.87 -43.42
C LEU A 447 5.10 27.33 -43.33
N GLU A 448 3.96 27.61 -42.69
CA GLU A 448 3.27 28.90 -42.82
C GLU A 448 3.61 29.94 -41.73
N GLU A 449 4.22 29.58 -40.59
CA GLU A 449 4.60 30.53 -39.52
C GLU A 449 5.93 30.19 -38.82
N ASP A 450 6.63 31.22 -38.32
CA ASP A 450 7.84 31.09 -37.48
C ASP A 450 7.42 30.78 -36.03
N SER A 451 7.02 29.53 -35.81
CA SER A 451 6.45 29.06 -34.55
C SER A 451 7.40 28.12 -33.81
N MET A 452 7.23 28.05 -32.49
CA MET A 452 7.92 27.08 -31.64
C MET A 452 7.76 25.63 -32.16
N GLU A 453 6.58 25.29 -32.70
CA GLU A 453 6.31 23.97 -33.25
C GLU A 453 7.15 23.66 -34.49
N ARG A 454 7.40 24.67 -35.34
CA ARG A 454 8.32 24.52 -36.47
C ARG A 454 9.74 24.19 -36.00
N PHE A 455 10.25 24.91 -35.01
CA PHE A 455 11.58 24.62 -34.45
C PHE A 455 11.67 23.19 -33.90
N LEU A 456 10.67 22.77 -33.11
CA LEU A 456 10.61 21.41 -32.55
C LEU A 456 10.54 20.34 -33.65
N TYR A 457 9.78 20.59 -34.72
CA TYR A 457 9.72 19.72 -35.88
C TYR A 457 11.07 19.60 -36.60
N GLU A 458 11.73 20.72 -36.92
CA GLU A 458 13.01 20.74 -37.63
C GLU A 458 14.11 20.07 -36.80
N SER A 459 14.19 20.40 -35.50
CA SER A 459 15.15 19.81 -34.55
C SER A 459 14.95 18.30 -34.42
N SER A 460 13.71 17.84 -34.20
CA SER A 460 13.37 16.42 -34.09
C SER A 460 13.65 15.66 -35.39
N SER A 461 13.28 16.23 -36.53
CA SER A 461 13.47 15.61 -37.84
C SER A 461 14.95 15.48 -38.20
N ARG A 462 15.75 16.52 -37.93
CA ARG A 462 17.22 16.49 -38.12
C ARG A 462 17.87 15.45 -37.21
N THR A 463 17.48 15.42 -35.93
CA THR A 463 18.05 14.51 -34.93
C THR A 463 17.73 13.05 -35.25
N LEU A 464 16.46 12.75 -35.58
CA LEU A 464 16.08 11.40 -36.00
C LEU A 464 16.72 11.01 -37.34
N GLY A 465 16.84 11.93 -38.29
CA GLY A 465 17.52 11.68 -39.57
C GLY A 465 18.98 11.29 -39.37
N ALA A 466 19.71 12.05 -38.55
CA ALA A 466 21.09 11.72 -38.19
C ALA A 466 21.18 10.37 -37.47
N PHE A 467 20.27 10.11 -36.53
CA PHE A 467 20.22 8.86 -35.76
C PHE A 467 19.90 7.63 -36.63
N LEU A 468 19.01 7.74 -37.61
CA LEU A 468 18.62 6.62 -38.48
C LEU A 468 19.68 6.33 -39.55
N ASN A 469 20.50 7.33 -39.90
CA ASN A 469 21.57 7.22 -40.89
C ASN A 469 22.94 6.87 -40.30
N SER A 470 23.08 6.89 -38.97
CA SER A 470 24.21 6.33 -38.21
C SER A 470 23.98 4.87 -37.87
#